data_AF-A0A2V6N516-F1
#
_entry.id   AF-A0A2V6N516-F1
#
_cell.length_a   1.000
_cell.length_b   1.000
_cell.length_c   1.000
_cell.angle_alpha   90.00
_cell.angle_beta   90.00
_cell.angle_gamma   90.00
#
_symmetry.space_group_name_H-M   'P 1'
#
loop_
_entity.id
_entity.type
_entity.pdbx_description
1 polymer ?
#
loop_
_entity_poly.entity_id
_entity_poly.type
_entity_poly.pdbx_seq_one_letter_code
_entity_poly.pdbx_strand_id
1 'polypeptide(L)'
;AFTFTDPRGVVHDRNCDGNDHPDNAPVITGDLYSCRFLDDGTYESVSKRSGKVVSTLTHTISEDGRKMVWTFRNAEGKATFEYTYEKMN
;
A
#
# COMPACT_ATOMS: atom_id res chain seq x y z
N ALA A 1 -10.10 -10.81 0.40
CA ALA A 1 -10.37 -9.57 -0.34
C ALA A 1 -10.48 -8.44 0.67
N PHE A 2 -9.53 -7.53 0.66
CA PHE A 2 -9.52 -6.30 1.44
C PHE A 2 -9.89 -5.16 0.49
N THR A 3 -10.99 -4.49 0.78
CA THR A 3 -11.44 -3.34 0.01
C THR A 3 -11.10 -2.06 0.75
N PHE A 4 -10.42 -1.13 0.09
CA PHE A 4 -10.22 0.21 0.63
C PHE A 4 -10.54 1.27 -0.41
N THR A 5 -11.05 2.40 0.05
CA THR A 5 -11.25 3.58 -0.79
C THR A 5 -10.06 4.49 -0.57
N ASP A 6 -9.32 4.80 -1.63
CA ASP A 6 -8.23 5.75 -1.54
C ASP A 6 -8.75 7.19 -1.37
N PRO A 7 -7.89 8.15 -1.00
CA PRO A 7 -8.28 9.56 -0.80
C PRO A 7 -8.85 10.26 -2.04
N ARG A 8 -8.71 9.68 -3.23
CA ARG A 8 -9.31 10.16 -4.49
C ARG A 8 -10.71 9.58 -4.71
N GLY A 9 -11.20 8.76 -3.78
CA GLY A 9 -12.50 8.08 -3.87
C GLY A 9 -12.47 6.78 -4.68
N VAL A 10 -11.30 6.30 -5.10
CA VAL A 10 -11.20 5.06 -5.89
C VAL A 10 -11.24 3.86 -4.96
N VAL A 11 -12.18 2.94 -5.18
CA VAL A 11 -12.26 1.68 -4.45
C VAL A 11 -11.28 0.69 -5.07
N HIS A 12 -10.42 0.13 -4.24
CA HIS A 12 -9.46 -0.90 -4.59
C HIS A 12 -9.84 -2.19 -3.88
N ASP A 13 -9.88 -3.31 -4.60
CA ASP A 13 -9.91 -4.66 -4.02
C ASP A 13 -8.51 -5.26 -4.13
N ARG A 14 -7.93 -5.61 -2.99
CA ARG A 14 -6.60 -6.22 -2.90
C ARG A 14 -6.66 -7.51 -2.09
N ASN A 15 -5.90 -8.51 -2.54
CA ASN A 15 -5.64 -9.67 -1.71
C ASN A 15 -4.41 -9.41 -0.83
N CYS A 16 -4.62 -9.32 0.48
CA CYS A 16 -3.56 -9.06 1.47
C CYS A 16 -3.22 -10.34 2.25
N ASP A 17 -2.99 -11.44 1.53
CA ASP A 17 -2.66 -12.77 2.07
C ASP A 17 -1.15 -13.01 2.21
N GLY A 18 -0.32 -12.01 1.89
CA GLY A 18 1.14 -12.09 1.88
C GLY A 18 1.75 -12.72 0.63
N ASN A 19 0.95 -13.23 -0.31
CA ASN A 19 1.42 -13.85 -1.54
C ASN A 19 1.55 -12.84 -2.69
N ASP A 20 2.30 -13.22 -3.72
CA ASP A 20 2.44 -12.42 -4.94
C ASP A 20 1.23 -12.61 -5.85
N HIS A 21 0.66 -11.50 -6.30
CA HIS A 21 -0.45 -11.43 -7.24
C HIS A 21 -0.09 -10.49 -8.40
N PRO A 22 -0.65 -10.68 -9.61
CA PRO A 22 -0.46 -9.75 -10.72
C PRO A 22 -0.89 -8.32 -10.34
N ASP A 23 -0.02 -7.34 -10.54
CA ASP A 23 -0.38 -5.95 -10.29
C ASP A 23 -0.88 -5.28 -11.58
N ASN A 24 -2.20 -5.16 -11.68
CA ASN A 24 -2.86 -4.49 -12.79
C ASN A 24 -3.09 -2.98 -12.52
N ALA A 25 -2.59 -2.45 -11.40
CA ALA A 25 -2.80 -1.05 -11.05
C ALA A 25 -1.85 -0.14 -11.85
N PRO A 26 -2.38 0.78 -12.68
CA PRO A 26 -1.58 1.50 -13.68
C PRO A 26 -0.65 2.59 -13.11
N VAL A 27 -0.44 2.68 -11.78
CA VAL A 27 0.18 3.87 -11.17
C VAL A 27 1.47 3.59 -10.41
N ILE A 28 1.72 2.42 -9.79
CA ILE A 28 2.87 2.28 -8.87
C ILE A 28 3.63 0.94 -9.02
N THR A 29 4.41 0.88 -10.10
CA THR A 29 5.77 0.31 -10.16
C THR A 29 5.97 -1.17 -9.82
N GLY A 30 5.26 -2.11 -10.44
CA GLY A 30 5.61 -3.54 -10.40
C GLY A 30 4.84 -4.38 -11.43
N ASP A 31 5.32 -5.60 -11.69
CA ASP A 31 4.56 -6.64 -12.42
C ASP A 31 3.71 -7.46 -11.43
N LEU A 32 4.17 -7.55 -10.18
CA LEU A 32 3.52 -8.25 -9.08
C LEU A 32 3.38 -7.32 -7.88
N TYR A 33 2.34 -7.54 -7.09
CA TYR A 33 2.18 -6.97 -5.76
C TYR A 33 1.98 -8.08 -4.74
N SER A 34 2.46 -7.89 -3.52
CA SER A 34 1.96 -8.60 -2.36
C SER A 34 1.49 -7.60 -1.32
N CYS A 35 0.52 -7.99 -0.51
CA CYS A 35 0.04 -7.17 0.59
C CYS A 35 -0.15 -8.02 1.84
N ARG A 36 0.05 -7.44 3.02
CA ARG A 36 -0.23 -8.08 4.31
C ARG A 36 -0.55 -7.05 5.38
N PHE A 37 -1.36 -7.44 6.36
CA PHE A 37 -1.55 -6.65 7.57
C PHE A 37 -0.36 -6.85 8.52
N LEU A 38 0.08 -5.74 9.11
CA LEU A 38 1.05 -5.74 10.21
C LEU A 38 0.34 -5.65 11.56
N ASP A 39 -0.77 -4.92 11.61
CA ASP A 39 -1.70 -4.79 12.74
C ASP A 39 -3.07 -4.28 12.25
N ASP A 40 -4.01 -4.01 13.18
CA ASP A 40 -5.40 -3.61 12.87
C ASP A 40 -5.53 -2.24 12.17
N GLY A 41 -4.48 -1.41 12.19
CA GLY A 41 -4.44 -0.11 11.52
C GLY A 41 -3.40 -0.02 10.41
N THR A 42 -2.55 -1.03 10.25
CA THR A 42 -1.37 -0.96 9.39
C THR A 42 -1.31 -2.14 8.43
N TYR A 43 -1.16 -1.82 7.15
CA TYR A 43 -0.85 -2.82 6.13
C TYR A 43 0.32 -2.39 5.26
N GLU A 44 1.03 -3.37 4.73
CA GLU A 44 2.18 -3.20 3.86
C GLU A 44 1.86 -3.77 2.49
N SER A 45 2.19 -3.01 1.44
CA SER A 45 2.18 -3.47 0.05
C SER A 45 3.61 -3.47 -0.49
N VAL A 46 3.99 -4.53 -1.17
CA VAL A 46 5.31 -4.69 -1.80
C VAL A 46 5.13 -4.85 -3.29
N SER A 47 5.72 -3.95 -4.07
CA SER A 47 5.74 -4.09 -5.53
C SER A 47 7.02 -4.81 -5.95
N LYS A 48 6.88 -5.76 -6.88
CA LYS A 48 7.99 -6.52 -7.44
C LYS A 48 8.01 -6.43 -8.95
N ARG A 49 9.21 -6.40 -9.53
CA ARG A 49 9.45 -6.50 -10.97
C ARG A 49 10.37 -7.68 -11.23
N SER A 50 9.98 -8.56 -12.14
CA SER A 50 10.72 -9.81 -12.39
C SER A 50 11.04 -10.60 -11.11
N GLY A 51 10.09 -10.65 -10.17
CA GLY A 51 10.21 -11.34 -8.88
C GLY A 51 11.06 -10.64 -7.82
N LYS A 52 11.66 -9.48 -8.11
CA LYS A 52 12.48 -8.70 -7.16
C LYS A 52 11.70 -7.52 -6.61
N VAL A 53 11.84 -7.26 -5.32
CA VAL A 53 11.26 -6.08 -4.67
C VAL A 53 11.84 -4.81 -5.28
N VAL A 54 10.97 -3.88 -5.67
CA VAL A 54 11.35 -2.57 -6.20
C VAL A 54 10.86 -1.42 -5.32
N SER A 55 9.80 -1.66 -4.55
CA SER A 55 9.29 -0.70 -3.58
C SER A 55 8.44 -1.37 -2.51
N THR A 56 8.37 -0.73 -1.35
CA THR A 56 7.47 -1.09 -0.26
C THR A 56 6.68 0.15 0.14
N LEU A 57 5.36 0.02 0.25
CA LEU A 57 4.47 1.07 0.71
C LEU A 57 3.78 0.60 2.00
N THR A 58 4.06 1.29 3.10
CA THR A 58 3.35 1.06 4.37
C THR A 58 2.22 2.06 4.48
N HIS A 59 1.03 1.58 4.79
CA HIS A 59 -0.15 2.38 5.05
C HIS A 59 -0.52 2.25 6.52
N THR A 60 -0.58 3.37 7.24
CA THR A 60 -1.01 3.41 8.64
C THR A 60 -2.24 4.30 8.75
N ILE A 61 -3.36 3.71 9.16
CA ILE A 61 -4.65 4.36 9.33
C ILE A 61 -4.81 4.68 10.82
N SER A 62 -5.25 5.90 11.14
CA SER A 62 -5.60 6.25 12.52
C SER A 62 -6.81 5.45 12.99
N GLU A 63 -6.93 5.25 14.30
CA GLU A 63 -8.04 4.50 14.91
C GLU A 63 -9.42 5.07 14.55
N ASP A 64 -9.52 6.39 14.38
CA ASP A 64 -10.76 7.07 13.97
C ASP A 64 -11.03 7.01 12.45
N GLY A 65 -10.13 6.40 11.67
CA GLY A 65 -10.21 6.27 10.21
C GLY A 65 -10.12 7.61 9.45
N ARG A 66 -9.78 8.71 10.12
CA ARG A 66 -9.75 10.05 9.50
C ARG A 66 -8.41 10.41 8.90
N LYS A 67 -7.33 9.74 9.31
CA LYS A 67 -5.98 9.99 8.82
C LYS A 67 -5.38 8.70 8.29
N MET A 68 -4.60 8.83 7.21
CA MET A 68 -3.82 7.75 6.65
C MET A 68 -2.44 8.27 6.29
N VAL A 69 -1.41 7.64 6.84
CA VAL A 69 -0.01 7.93 6.52
C VAL A 69 0.50 6.88 5.55
N TRP A 70 1.12 7.31 4.47
CA TRP A 70 1.80 6.48 3.49
C TRP A 70 3.29 6.70 3.62
N THR A 71 4.04 5.65 3.91
CA THR A 71 5.51 5.69 3.89
C THR A 71 6.01 4.80 2.75
N PHE A 72 6.56 5.43 1.71
CA PHE A 72 7.15 4.75 0.59
C PHE A 72 8.65 4.53 0.83
N ARG A 73 9.08 3.30 0.61
CA ARG A 73 10.48 2.86 0.67
C ARG A 73 10.91 2.33 -0.70
N ASN A 74 12.13 2.68 -1.10
CA ASN A 74 12.74 2.14 -2.31
C ASN A 74 13.16 0.67 -2.13
N ALA A 75 13.75 0.06 -3.16
CA ALA A 75 14.23 -1.33 -3.13
C ALA A 75 15.26 -1.64 -2.02
N GLU A 76 15.95 -0.62 -1.48
CA GLU A 76 16.91 -0.74 -0.38
C GLU A 76 16.24 -0.65 1.00
N GLY A 77 14.92 -0.46 1.05
CA GLY A 77 14.17 -0.25 2.29
C GLY A 77 14.30 1.17 2.85
N LYS A 78 14.98 2.08 2.15
CA LYS A 78 15.11 3.48 2.58
C LYS A 78 13.81 4.23 2.30
N ALA A 79 13.27 4.90 3.31
CA ALA A 79 12.13 5.79 3.13
C ALA A 79 12.53 6.97 2.23
N THR A 80 11.80 7.17 1.13
CA THR A 80 12.06 8.26 0.18
C THR A 80 10.90 9.23 0.08
N PHE A 81 9.72 8.85 0.54
CA PHE A 81 8.54 9.68 0.52
C PHE A 81 7.59 9.30 1.65
N GLU A 82 7.02 10.31 2.28
CA GLU A 82 5.93 10.16 3.25
C GLU A 82 4.82 11.13 2.89
N TYR A 83 3.58 10.68 2.99
CA TYR A 83 2.41 11.51 2.73
C TYR A 83 1.31 11.22 3.72
N THR A 84 0.71 12.27 4.26
CA THR A 84 -0.44 12.16 5.15
C THR A 84 -1.69 12.63 4.42
N TYR A 85 -2.66 11.74 4.35
CA TYR A 85 -4.02 12.05 3.93
C TYR A 85 -4.89 12.28 5.15
N GLU A 86 -5.69 13.34 5.10
CA GLU A 86 -6.75 13.58 6.05
C GLU A 86 -8.08 13.62 5.30
N LYS A 87 -9.06 12.86 5.77
CA LYS A 87 -10.41 12.89 5.22
C LYS A 87 -11.03 14.26 5.52
N MET A 88 -11.23 15.08 4.49
CA MET A 88 -11.93 16.35 4.62
C MET A 88 -13.43 16.07 4.89
N ASN A 89 -13.98 16.74 5.91
CA ASN A 89 -15.36 16.61 6.34
C ASN A 89 -16.37 17.10 5.29
#